data_AF-A0A317J762-F1
#
_entry.id   AF-A0A317J762-F1
#
_cell.length_a   1.000
_cell.length_b   1.000
_cell.length_c   1.000
_cell.angle_alpha   90.00
_cell.angle_beta   90.00
_cell.angle_gamma   90.00
#
_symmetry.space_group_name_H-M   'P 1'
#
loop_
_entity.id
_entity.type
_entity.pdbx_description
1 polymer ?
#
loop_
_entity_poly.entity_id
_entity_poly.type
_entity_poly.pdbx_seq_one_letter_code
_entity_poly.pdbx_strand_id
1 'polypeptide(L)'
;MKPCLLLVLATIASGAQDFAQRGFLDFAAIAFPQAAPNDRGRAVSEALFRYEASYKLGPRLRLSGGFDARTDAHQQVERRLHLSLLDRERQRPAFALRRLSILYSRGRLTLEAGKQFIRWGRTDIVTPTDRFAPQDYLNVIEPDLLAVTAARATYGTQANSIDLVYSPRLTPTRIPLLNQRWAVLPSDVSIRELAPELPNGPQWGARYNHVGAVEYSVSAYQGYDYFPLVHIRPAPFQAALDLQRFYPSMRMFGGDVAVPLNALTFKGEAAYFTSSNPQTDHYIVYVAQLERQFGDLFLVMGYAGQTVTEQHFDTGFSELRGFTKAILGRAAYTIDVNRSLAFEAAVRRMLYVEFTHSQSFESFARCHMHAFTALGGVAREIAYDNLATAVAEHDGRLVRFLPRFLGFAREYGFFPHACNPASGWEKD
;
A
#
# COMPACT_ATOMS: atom_id res chain seq x y z
N MET A 1 8.35 16.26 14.21
CA MET A 1 7.75 17.59 14.45
C MET A 1 7.52 18.25 13.11
N LYS A 2 6.28 18.32 12.63
CA LYS A 2 5.91 19.00 11.38
C LYS A 2 5.53 20.45 11.73
N PRO A 3 6.23 21.48 11.25
CA PRO A 3 5.74 22.84 11.35
C PRO A 3 4.73 23.09 10.21
N CYS A 4 3.44 22.89 10.48
CA CYS A 4 2.39 23.26 9.55
C CYS A 4 2.06 24.75 9.75
N LEU A 5 2.50 25.62 8.83
CA LEU A 5 2.17 27.04 8.86
C LEU A 5 0.87 27.24 8.04
N LEU A 6 -0.27 27.26 8.74
CA LEU A 6 -1.58 27.51 8.12
C LEU A 6 -1.75 29.02 7.89
N LEU A 7 -1.55 29.49 6.65
CA LEU A 7 -1.84 30.86 6.28
C LEU A 7 -3.33 30.99 5.97
N VAL A 8 -4.14 31.40 6.96
CA VAL A 8 -5.56 31.70 6.78
C VAL A 8 -5.70 33.03 6.06
N LEU A 9 -5.88 33.01 4.74
CA LEU A 9 -6.26 34.20 3.97
C LEU A 9 -7.71 34.56 4.28
N ALA A 10 -7.91 35.79 4.74
CA ALA A 10 -9.14 36.33 5.30
C ALA A 10 -10.38 36.07 4.43
N THR A 11 -11.45 35.59 5.08
CA THR A 11 -12.79 35.48 4.53
C THR A 11 -13.41 36.87 4.39
N ILE A 12 -13.54 37.36 3.16
CA ILE A 12 -14.45 38.47 2.86
C ILE A 12 -15.86 37.88 2.78
N ALA A 13 -16.64 38.10 3.84
CA ALA A 13 -18.02 37.65 3.93
C ALA A 13 -18.97 38.70 3.33
N SER A 14 -19.55 38.42 2.16
CA SER A 14 -20.83 38.99 1.75
C SER A 14 -21.49 38.14 0.65
N GLY A 15 -22.72 37.69 0.89
CA GLY A 15 -23.52 36.88 -0.04
C GLY A 15 -23.39 35.37 0.20
N ALA A 16 -24.47 34.61 -0.05
CA ALA A 16 -24.47 33.15 0.08
C ALA A 16 -23.22 32.57 -0.60
N GLN A 17 -22.33 31.94 0.18
CA GLN A 17 -21.00 31.60 -0.30
C GLN A 17 -21.10 30.45 -1.31
N ASP A 18 -21.24 30.82 -2.59
CA ASP A 18 -21.21 29.92 -3.72
C ASP A 18 -19.79 29.45 -4.03
N PHE A 19 -18.79 30.17 -3.50
CA PHE A 19 -17.38 29.82 -3.59
C PHE A 19 -16.84 29.39 -2.23
N ALA A 20 -16.13 28.25 -2.19
CA ALA A 20 -15.38 27.78 -1.03
C ALA A 20 -13.96 27.41 -1.45
N GLN A 21 -12.97 27.78 -0.63
CA GLN A 21 -11.55 27.52 -0.89
C GLN A 21 -10.83 27.08 0.37
N ARG A 22 -9.76 26.32 0.21
CA ARG A 22 -8.83 25.91 1.27
C ARG A 22 -7.45 25.66 0.69
N GLY A 23 -6.42 25.79 1.51
CA GLY A 23 -5.07 25.44 1.12
C GLY A 23 -4.13 25.42 2.30
N PHE A 24 -2.94 24.89 2.08
CA PHE A 24 -1.88 24.86 3.07
C PHE A 24 -0.50 24.81 2.39
N LEU A 25 0.51 25.13 3.19
CA LEU A 25 1.91 24.90 2.86
C LEU A 25 2.48 23.94 3.90
N ASP A 26 2.99 22.81 3.43
CA ASP A 26 3.59 21.77 4.27
C ASP A 26 5.08 21.63 3.96
N PHE A 27 5.86 21.42 5.02
CA PHE A 27 7.30 21.18 4.97
C PHE A 27 7.60 19.89 5.73
N ALA A 28 8.10 18.91 5.02
CA ALA A 28 8.49 17.63 5.59
C ALA A 28 10.01 17.47 5.52
N ALA A 29 10.60 16.93 6.58
CA ALA A 29 11.99 16.49 6.61
C ALA A 29 12.08 15.12 7.27
N ILE A 30 12.79 14.20 6.63
CA ILE A 30 12.99 12.84 7.12
C ILE A 30 14.49 12.60 7.18
N ALA A 31 14.98 12.19 8.35
CA ALA A 31 16.38 11.84 8.57
C ALA A 31 16.53 10.33 8.72
N PHE A 32 17.62 9.80 8.15
CA PHE A 32 17.93 8.38 8.15
C PHE A 32 19.27 8.15 8.84
N PRO A 33 19.33 7.29 9.88
CA PRO A 33 20.58 7.03 10.59
C PRO A 33 21.59 6.25 9.74
N GLN A 34 21.11 5.51 8.73
CA GLN A 34 21.92 4.69 7.84
C GLN A 34 21.61 4.98 6.36
N ALA A 35 22.64 4.80 5.53
CA ALA A 35 22.51 4.80 4.07
C ALA A 35 21.93 3.47 3.59
N ALA A 36 21.17 3.49 2.50
CA ALA A 36 20.74 2.30 1.79
C ALA A 36 21.73 1.98 0.64
N PRO A 37 21.81 0.72 0.16
CA PRO A 37 22.75 0.32 -0.90
C PRO A 37 22.67 1.19 -2.16
N ASN A 38 21.46 1.60 -2.54
CA ASN A 38 21.17 2.41 -3.73
C ASN A 38 20.84 3.89 -3.42
N ASP A 39 20.92 4.32 -2.16
CA ASP A 39 20.62 5.69 -1.73
C ASP A 39 21.46 6.08 -0.50
N ARG A 40 22.45 6.94 -0.72
CA ARG A 40 23.34 7.45 0.33
C ARG A 40 22.78 8.64 1.10
N GLY A 41 21.61 9.16 0.72
CA GLY A 41 20.96 10.27 1.40
C GLY A 41 20.74 9.95 2.89
N ARG A 42 21.00 10.92 3.76
CA ARG A 42 20.72 10.81 5.21
C ARG A 42 19.66 11.78 5.69
N ALA A 43 19.28 12.72 4.84
CA ALA A 43 18.17 13.61 5.07
C ALA A 43 17.51 13.89 3.74
N VAL A 44 16.18 13.89 3.72
CA VAL A 44 15.37 14.31 2.58
C VAL A 44 14.37 15.34 3.07
N SER A 45 14.12 16.34 2.24
CA SER A 45 13.14 17.39 2.55
C SER A 45 12.21 17.61 1.36
N GLU A 46 10.96 17.90 1.65
CA GLU A 46 9.92 18.22 0.68
C GLU A 46 9.16 19.48 1.13
N ALA A 47 8.75 20.29 0.16
CA ALA A 47 7.79 21.37 0.35
C ALA A 47 6.59 21.15 -0.58
N LEU A 48 5.38 21.26 -0.04
CA LEU A 48 4.12 21.10 -0.75
C LEU A 48 3.22 22.29 -0.47
N PHE A 49 2.87 23.04 -1.50
CA PHE A 49 1.74 23.95 -1.49
C PHE A 49 0.52 23.27 -2.12
N ARG A 50 -0.60 23.19 -1.41
CA ARG A 50 -1.85 22.63 -1.91
C ARG A 50 -2.94 23.67 -1.83
N TYR A 51 -3.69 23.83 -2.92
CA TYR A 51 -4.85 24.70 -2.98
C TYR A 51 -6.03 23.98 -3.64
N GLU A 52 -7.20 24.09 -3.02
CA GLU A 52 -8.46 23.54 -3.50
C GLU A 52 -9.56 24.58 -3.42
N ALA A 53 -10.40 24.62 -4.45
CA ALA A 53 -11.55 25.49 -4.54
C ALA A 53 -12.76 24.74 -5.10
N SER A 54 -13.95 25.18 -4.71
CA SER A 54 -15.21 24.70 -5.26
C SER A 54 -16.17 25.86 -5.45
N TYR A 55 -16.94 25.78 -6.53
CA TYR A 55 -17.89 26.81 -6.93
C TYR A 55 -19.25 26.17 -7.26
N LYS A 56 -20.32 26.67 -6.65
CA LYS A 56 -21.69 26.32 -6.96
C LYS A 56 -22.13 27.15 -8.17
N LEU A 57 -22.27 26.49 -9.32
CA LEU A 57 -22.77 27.11 -10.56
C LEU A 57 -24.29 27.28 -10.55
N GLY A 58 -24.97 26.68 -9.58
CA GLY A 58 -26.41 26.74 -9.37
C GLY A 58 -26.86 25.69 -8.34
N PRO A 59 -28.17 25.50 -8.13
CA PRO A 59 -28.68 24.61 -7.09
C PRO A 59 -28.36 23.12 -7.31
N ARG A 60 -27.99 22.73 -8.53
CA ARG A 60 -27.73 21.35 -8.93
C ARG A 60 -26.30 21.08 -9.40
N LEU A 61 -25.48 22.12 -9.57
CA LEU A 61 -24.17 22.01 -10.22
C LEU A 61 -23.08 22.60 -9.33
N ARG A 62 -22.00 21.84 -9.14
CA ARG A 62 -20.80 22.28 -8.43
C ARG A 62 -19.56 21.91 -9.23
N LEU A 63 -18.69 22.89 -9.46
CA LEU A 63 -17.35 22.69 -9.98
C LEU A 63 -16.37 22.60 -8.80
N SER A 64 -15.44 21.66 -8.83
CA SER A 64 -14.37 21.54 -7.84
C SER A 64 -13.03 21.44 -8.57
N GLY A 65 -12.04 22.21 -8.12
CA GLY A 65 -10.70 22.23 -8.68
C GLY A 65 -9.65 22.28 -7.58
N GLY A 66 -8.48 21.70 -7.82
CA GLY A 66 -7.36 21.80 -6.90
C GLY A 66 -6.04 21.46 -7.58
N PHE A 67 -4.97 22.06 -7.09
CA PHE A 67 -3.62 21.82 -7.56
C PHE A 67 -2.62 21.71 -6.42
N ASP A 68 -1.56 20.96 -6.68
CA ASP A 68 -0.39 20.83 -5.83
C ASP A 68 0.80 21.47 -6.54
N ALA A 69 1.53 22.33 -5.84
CA ALA A 69 2.86 22.77 -6.24
C ALA A 69 3.88 22.17 -5.27
N ARG A 70 4.82 21.36 -5.78
CA ARG A 70 5.73 20.57 -4.95
C ARG A 70 7.17 20.75 -5.39
N THR A 71 8.10 20.62 -4.45
CA THR A 71 9.53 20.48 -4.73
C THR A 71 10.19 19.63 -3.63
N ASP A 72 11.30 18.99 -3.95
CA ASP A 72 11.99 18.12 -3.03
C ASP A 72 13.52 18.13 -3.22
N ALA A 73 14.23 17.72 -2.18
CA ALA A 73 15.69 17.60 -2.19
C ALA A 73 16.18 16.28 -2.81
N HIS A 74 15.29 15.31 -3.07
CA HIS A 74 15.65 13.93 -3.38
C HIS A 74 15.23 13.46 -4.77
N GLN A 75 14.94 14.40 -5.67
CA GLN A 75 14.61 14.17 -7.08
C GLN A 75 13.42 13.22 -7.29
N GLN A 76 12.42 13.29 -6.42
CA GLN A 76 11.13 12.63 -6.59
C GLN A 76 10.13 13.50 -7.36
N VAL A 77 10.39 14.82 -7.41
CA VAL A 77 9.58 15.80 -8.14
C VAL A 77 10.29 16.21 -9.44
N GLU A 78 9.57 16.18 -10.55
CA GLU A 78 10.04 16.66 -11.84
C GLU A 78 10.26 18.17 -11.81
N ARG A 79 11.44 18.63 -12.28
CA ARG A 79 11.76 20.06 -12.38
C ARG A 79 11.30 20.70 -13.70
N ARG A 80 10.50 19.98 -14.49
CA ARG A 80 9.97 20.43 -15.76
C ARG A 80 8.48 20.74 -15.64
N LEU A 81 8.10 21.94 -16.05
CA LEU A 81 6.69 22.33 -16.12
C LEU A 81 5.99 21.56 -17.24
N HIS A 82 4.94 20.83 -16.89
CA HIS A 82 4.02 20.18 -17.82
C HIS A 82 2.67 19.93 -17.14
N LEU A 83 1.62 19.69 -17.93
CA LEU A 83 0.30 19.36 -17.42
C LEU A 83 0.12 17.83 -17.34
N SER A 84 -0.03 17.30 -16.13
CA SER A 84 -0.40 15.89 -15.92
C SER A 84 -1.88 15.74 -15.60
N LEU A 85 -2.62 15.16 -16.54
CA LEU A 85 -4.05 14.86 -16.37
C LEU A 85 -4.30 13.44 -15.85
N LEU A 86 -3.41 12.50 -16.17
CA LEU A 86 -3.60 11.06 -15.92
C LEU A 86 -2.64 10.47 -14.89
N ASP A 87 -1.72 11.26 -14.31
CA ASP A 87 -0.71 10.81 -13.34
C ASP A 87 0.06 9.55 -13.80
N ARG A 88 0.46 9.53 -15.08
CA ARG A 88 1.20 8.41 -15.69
C ARG A 88 2.72 8.58 -15.60
N GLU A 89 3.17 9.71 -15.10
CA GLU A 89 4.56 10.09 -14.99
C GLU A 89 5.26 9.35 -13.84
N ARG A 90 6.55 9.07 -14.04
CA ARG A 90 7.36 8.30 -13.11
C ARG A 90 7.62 9.06 -11.80
N GLN A 91 7.89 10.36 -11.93
CA GLN A 91 8.11 11.30 -10.83
C GLN A 91 6.81 12.10 -10.59
N ARG A 92 6.76 12.84 -9.47
CA ARG A 92 5.67 13.78 -9.20
C ARG A 92 5.82 15.01 -10.10
N PRO A 93 4.77 15.50 -10.77
CA PRO A 93 4.82 16.79 -11.43
C PRO A 93 5.07 17.91 -10.41
N ALA A 94 5.91 18.91 -10.75
CA ALA A 94 6.08 20.11 -9.91
C ALA A 94 4.77 20.87 -9.70
N PHE A 95 3.87 20.85 -10.69
CA PHE A 95 2.52 21.39 -10.61
C PHE A 95 1.53 20.31 -11.05
N ALA A 96 0.86 19.67 -10.11
CA ALA A 96 -0.08 18.59 -10.38
C ALA A 96 -1.52 19.09 -10.27
N LEU A 97 -2.36 18.80 -11.27
CA LEU A 97 -3.80 18.97 -11.16
C LEU A 97 -4.34 17.91 -10.23
N ARG A 98 -4.58 18.26 -8.95
CA ARG A 98 -5.01 17.32 -7.91
C ARG A 98 -6.46 16.87 -8.10
N ARG A 99 -7.34 17.81 -8.44
CA ARG A 99 -8.76 17.55 -8.69
C ARG A 99 -9.26 18.51 -9.76
N LEU A 100 -10.13 18.04 -10.63
CA LEU A 100 -10.94 18.88 -11.50
C LEU A 100 -12.19 18.10 -11.87
N SER A 101 -13.30 18.36 -11.18
CA SER A 101 -14.54 17.62 -11.39
C SER A 101 -15.77 18.52 -11.35
N ILE A 102 -16.77 18.12 -12.12
CA ILE A 102 -18.11 18.70 -12.08
C ILE A 102 -19.07 17.70 -11.46
N LEU A 103 -19.85 18.15 -10.48
CA LEU A 103 -20.85 17.40 -9.76
C LEU A 103 -22.23 17.93 -10.13
N TYR A 104 -23.11 17.05 -10.58
CA TYR A 104 -24.53 17.31 -10.79
C TYR A 104 -25.37 16.48 -9.82
N SER A 105 -26.29 17.10 -9.10
CA SER A 105 -27.19 16.43 -8.17
C SER A 105 -28.66 16.78 -8.43
N ARG A 106 -29.50 15.76 -8.58
CA ARG A 106 -30.96 15.92 -8.72
C ARG A 106 -31.71 14.75 -8.07
N GLY A 107 -32.43 15.04 -6.99
CA GLY A 107 -33.19 14.03 -6.24
C GLY A 107 -32.25 12.94 -5.70
N ARG A 108 -32.46 11.70 -6.13
CA ARG A 108 -31.67 10.53 -5.73
C ARG A 108 -30.43 10.27 -6.60
N LEU A 109 -30.23 11.05 -7.66
CA LEU A 109 -29.14 10.88 -8.60
C LEU A 109 -28.05 11.93 -8.37
N THR A 110 -26.81 11.48 -8.29
CA THR A 110 -25.61 12.31 -8.33
C THR A 110 -24.69 11.80 -9.43
N LEU A 111 -24.21 12.70 -10.27
CA LEU A 111 -23.25 12.44 -11.35
C LEU A 111 -21.99 13.27 -11.09
N GLU A 112 -20.81 12.66 -11.12
CA GLU A 112 -19.53 13.35 -11.05
C GLU A 112 -18.64 12.97 -12.23
N ALA A 113 -18.12 13.96 -12.95
CA ALA A 113 -17.23 13.72 -14.09
C ALA A 113 -15.95 14.56 -13.96
N GLY A 114 -14.81 13.97 -14.31
CA GLY A 114 -13.51 14.60 -14.29
C GLY A 114 -12.50 13.86 -13.40
N LYS A 115 -11.44 14.57 -13.00
CA LYS A 115 -10.39 14.04 -12.12
C LYS A 115 -10.83 14.15 -10.66
N GLN A 116 -11.05 13.00 -10.03
CA GLN A 116 -11.71 12.88 -8.72
C GLN A 116 -11.11 11.74 -7.88
N PHE A 117 -11.30 11.81 -6.56
CA PHE A 117 -10.91 10.75 -5.64
C PHE A 117 -12.08 9.79 -5.44
N ILE A 118 -11.85 8.49 -5.64
CA ILE A 118 -12.87 7.45 -5.48
C ILE A 118 -12.34 6.40 -4.50
N ARG A 119 -13.10 6.18 -3.43
CA ARG A 119 -12.82 5.20 -2.36
C ARG A 119 -14.11 4.41 -2.10
N TRP A 120 -13.98 3.09 -2.00
CA TRP A 120 -15.04 2.13 -1.72
C TRP A 120 -14.77 1.32 -0.44
N GLY A 121 -13.51 1.07 -0.13
CA GLY A 121 -13.08 0.31 1.04
C GLY A 121 -13.51 0.96 2.34
N ARG A 122 -13.69 0.13 3.36
CA ARG A 122 -14.11 0.56 4.71
C ARG A 122 -13.03 0.39 5.75
N THR A 123 -12.10 -0.53 5.52
CA THR A 123 -11.01 -0.80 6.44
C THR A 123 -9.98 0.34 6.40
N ASP A 124 -9.24 0.54 7.49
CA ASP A 124 -8.35 1.70 7.63
C ASP A 124 -6.91 1.37 7.21
N ILE A 125 -6.55 0.08 7.24
CA ILE A 125 -5.18 -0.37 7.06
C ILE A 125 -4.94 -0.92 5.65
N VAL A 126 -5.76 -1.87 5.21
CA VAL A 126 -5.67 -2.51 3.88
C VAL A 126 -7.07 -2.59 3.31
N THR A 127 -7.28 -2.07 2.11
CA THR A 127 -8.60 -1.94 1.46
C THR A 127 -8.63 -2.69 0.11
N PRO A 128 -8.87 -4.01 0.10
CA PRO A 128 -8.97 -4.80 -1.13
C PRO A 128 -10.00 -4.31 -2.17
N THR A 129 -11.13 -3.72 -1.77
CA THR A 129 -12.20 -3.28 -2.67
C THR A 129 -11.92 -1.91 -3.30
N ASP A 130 -10.91 -1.18 -2.84
CA ASP A 130 -10.48 0.13 -3.36
C ASP A 130 -9.78 0.01 -4.73
N ARG A 131 -10.56 -0.09 -5.83
CA ARG A 131 -10.02 -0.29 -7.20
C ARG A 131 -9.82 0.97 -8.03
N PHE A 132 -10.34 2.11 -7.59
CA PHE A 132 -10.18 3.42 -8.23
C PHE A 132 -9.34 4.39 -7.37
N ALA A 133 -8.44 3.82 -6.56
CA ALA A 133 -7.69 4.51 -5.53
C ALA A 133 -6.17 4.27 -5.65
N PRO A 134 -5.53 4.57 -6.81
CA PRO A 134 -4.08 4.44 -6.95
C PRO A 134 -3.35 5.37 -5.97
N GLN A 135 -2.14 5.00 -5.60
CA GLN A 135 -1.36 5.71 -4.58
C GLN A 135 0.03 6.09 -5.09
N ASP A 136 0.66 7.06 -4.42
CA ASP A 136 2.01 7.51 -4.67
C ASP A 136 2.97 7.00 -3.58
N TYR A 137 3.68 5.92 -3.88
CA TYR A 137 4.72 5.32 -3.03
C TYR A 137 6.13 5.80 -3.36
N LEU A 138 6.33 6.96 -4.01
CA LEU A 138 7.69 7.50 -4.09
C LEU A 138 8.27 7.74 -2.67
N ASN A 139 7.38 8.02 -1.71
CA ASN A 139 7.63 7.88 -0.29
C ASN A 139 6.64 6.85 0.29
N VAL A 140 7.15 5.76 0.87
CA VAL A 140 6.31 4.68 1.40
C VAL A 140 5.76 4.95 2.81
N ILE A 141 6.30 5.95 3.51
CA ILE A 141 5.92 6.26 4.90
C ILE A 141 4.52 6.89 4.93
N GLU A 142 4.26 7.83 4.02
CA GLU A 142 2.99 8.53 3.91
C GLU A 142 2.61 8.58 2.42
N PRO A 143 2.03 7.51 1.87
CA PRO A 143 1.62 7.49 0.48
C PRO A 143 0.41 8.42 0.26
N ASP A 144 0.49 9.24 -0.78
CA ASP A 144 -0.60 10.11 -1.20
C ASP A 144 -1.56 9.35 -2.12
N LEU A 145 -2.87 9.57 -1.96
CA LEU A 145 -3.84 9.10 -2.94
C LEU A 145 -3.76 9.92 -4.23
N LEU A 146 -3.87 9.24 -5.37
CA LEU A 146 -3.95 9.83 -6.70
C LEU A 146 -5.40 9.85 -7.18
N ALA A 147 -5.83 10.99 -7.73
CA ALA A 147 -7.16 11.14 -8.30
C ALA A 147 -7.23 10.48 -9.68
N VAL A 148 -8.35 9.83 -9.97
CA VAL A 148 -8.60 9.17 -11.25
C VAL A 148 -9.49 10.05 -12.13
N THR A 149 -9.21 10.08 -13.43
CA THR A 149 -10.14 10.68 -14.40
C THR A 149 -11.27 9.69 -14.65
N ALA A 150 -12.48 10.01 -14.21
CA ALA A 150 -13.62 9.10 -14.28
C ALA A 150 -14.96 9.83 -14.46
N ALA A 151 -15.96 9.09 -14.93
CA ALA A 151 -17.37 9.41 -14.79
C ALA A 151 -17.97 8.49 -13.73
N ARG A 152 -18.72 9.07 -12.79
CA ARG A 152 -19.32 8.37 -11.66
C ARG A 152 -20.80 8.71 -11.59
N ALA A 153 -21.64 7.70 -11.35
CA ALA A 153 -23.07 7.86 -11.14
C ALA A 153 -23.47 7.13 -9.87
N THR A 154 -24.00 7.89 -8.90
CA THR A 154 -24.55 7.35 -7.67
C THR A 154 -26.06 7.56 -7.65
N TYR A 155 -26.82 6.47 -7.51
CA TYR A 155 -28.27 6.50 -7.41
C TYR A 155 -28.71 5.82 -6.12
N GLY A 156 -29.46 6.52 -5.27
CA GLY A 156 -29.89 5.92 -4.02
C GLY A 156 -30.59 6.86 -3.03
N THR A 157 -30.85 6.30 -1.87
CA THR A 157 -31.26 7.02 -0.66
C THR A 157 -30.10 7.04 0.33
N GLN A 158 -30.33 7.58 1.53
CA GLN A 158 -29.34 7.54 2.61
C GLN A 158 -29.01 6.10 3.05
N ALA A 159 -29.99 5.20 2.98
CA ALA A 159 -29.83 3.82 3.45
C ALA A 159 -29.35 2.86 2.36
N ASN A 160 -29.66 3.11 1.08
CA ASN A 160 -29.35 2.19 -0.01
C ASN A 160 -28.90 2.96 -1.25
N SER A 161 -27.72 2.66 -1.76
CA SER A 161 -27.19 3.32 -2.96
C SER A 161 -26.44 2.36 -3.87
N ILE A 162 -26.57 2.60 -5.18
CA ILE A 162 -25.74 2.00 -6.23
C ILE A 162 -24.78 3.07 -6.73
N ASP A 163 -23.50 2.72 -6.81
CA ASP A 163 -22.42 3.56 -7.30
C ASP A 163 -21.77 2.91 -8.52
N LEU A 164 -21.79 3.59 -9.66
CA LEU A 164 -21.22 3.13 -10.91
C LEU A 164 -20.06 4.03 -11.29
N VAL A 165 -18.91 3.45 -11.63
CA VAL A 165 -17.70 4.19 -12.00
C VAL A 165 -17.20 3.70 -13.35
N TYR A 166 -16.83 4.63 -14.21
CA TYR A 166 -16.16 4.40 -15.49
C TYR A 166 -14.92 5.29 -15.59
N SER A 167 -13.76 4.69 -15.77
CA SER A 167 -12.48 5.37 -15.98
C SER A 167 -11.96 5.02 -17.38
N PRO A 168 -11.83 5.98 -18.33
CA PRO A 168 -11.43 5.69 -19.71
C PRO A 168 -9.98 5.21 -19.81
N ARG A 169 -9.13 5.53 -18.84
CA ARG A 169 -7.70 5.21 -18.85
C ARG A 169 -7.25 4.82 -17.43
N LEU A 170 -6.24 3.96 -17.35
CA LEU A 170 -5.55 3.67 -16.08
C LEU A 170 -4.74 4.87 -15.61
N THR A 171 -4.93 5.21 -14.33
CA THR A 171 -4.05 6.04 -13.51
C THR A 171 -3.21 5.06 -12.67
N PRO A 172 -1.91 4.88 -12.96
CA PRO A 172 -1.09 3.90 -12.26
C PRO A 172 -0.67 4.39 -10.87
N THR A 173 -0.42 3.46 -9.96
CA THR A 173 0.29 3.76 -8.72
C THR A 173 1.75 4.08 -9.05
N ARG A 174 2.28 5.15 -8.44
CA ARG A 174 3.73 5.44 -8.50
C ARG A 174 4.45 4.55 -7.49
N ILE A 175 5.36 3.71 -7.96
CA ILE A 175 6.23 2.89 -7.10
C ILE A 175 7.56 3.62 -6.81
N PRO A 176 8.37 3.25 -5.80
CA PRO A 176 9.70 3.85 -5.59
C PRO A 176 10.58 3.90 -6.86
N LEU A 177 11.39 4.95 -7.02
CA LEU A 177 12.41 5.02 -8.09
C LEU A 177 13.56 4.07 -7.76
N LEU A 178 14.21 3.50 -8.78
CA LEU A 178 15.27 2.50 -8.59
C LEU A 178 16.50 3.04 -7.83
N ASN A 179 16.77 4.34 -7.91
CA ASN A 179 17.86 5.03 -7.22
C ASN A 179 17.48 5.56 -5.82
N GLN A 180 16.43 5.00 -5.21
CA GLN A 180 15.89 5.45 -3.93
C GLN A 180 15.86 4.29 -2.95
N ARG A 181 16.05 4.59 -1.65
CA ARG A 181 16.15 3.55 -0.60
C ARG A 181 15.01 2.55 -0.54
N TRP A 182 13.82 2.95 -1.00
CA TRP A 182 12.62 2.13 -0.95
C TRP A 182 12.57 1.10 -2.09
N ALA A 183 13.42 1.23 -3.10
CA ALA A 183 13.63 0.20 -4.10
C ALA A 183 14.69 -0.80 -3.59
N VAL A 184 14.28 -2.02 -3.31
CA VAL A 184 15.19 -3.11 -2.92
C VAL A 184 15.70 -3.77 -4.19
N LEU A 185 16.95 -3.52 -4.55
CA LEU A 185 17.59 -4.03 -5.76
C LEU A 185 18.81 -4.89 -5.43
N PRO A 186 19.14 -5.88 -6.26
CA PRO A 186 20.41 -6.60 -6.15
C PRO A 186 21.59 -5.63 -6.24
N SER A 187 22.61 -5.79 -5.40
CA SER A 187 23.77 -4.88 -5.33
C SER A 187 24.71 -4.98 -6.54
N ASP A 188 24.69 -6.11 -7.23
CA ASP A 188 25.77 -6.49 -8.17
C ASP A 188 25.32 -6.46 -9.64
N VAL A 189 24.10 -6.00 -9.91
CA VAL A 189 23.50 -6.01 -11.25
C VAL A 189 22.98 -4.63 -11.60
N SER A 190 23.45 -4.08 -12.73
CA SER A 190 22.92 -2.83 -13.26
C SER A 190 21.50 -3.03 -13.78
N ILE A 191 20.55 -2.21 -13.36
CA ILE A 191 19.16 -2.27 -13.82
C ILE A 191 18.83 -1.03 -14.63
N ARG A 192 18.35 -1.23 -15.86
CA ARG A 192 17.85 -0.18 -16.74
C ARG A 192 16.33 -0.22 -16.75
N GLU A 193 15.71 0.87 -16.30
CA GLU A 193 14.25 0.99 -16.31
C GLU A 193 13.76 1.41 -17.71
N LEU A 194 12.90 0.61 -18.33
CA LEU A 194 12.25 0.91 -19.60
C LEU A 194 10.91 1.63 -19.40
N ALA A 195 10.38 2.22 -20.47
CA ALA A 195 9.05 2.82 -20.46
C ALA A 195 7.98 1.76 -20.12
N PRO A 196 6.98 2.09 -19.28
CA PRO A 196 5.96 1.13 -18.87
C PRO A 196 5.00 0.81 -20.03
N GLU A 197 4.52 -0.43 -20.08
CA GLU A 197 3.42 -0.86 -20.94
C GLU A 197 2.09 -0.52 -20.27
N LEU A 198 1.56 0.65 -20.64
CA LEU A 198 0.29 1.13 -20.10
C LEU A 198 -0.89 0.60 -20.91
N PRO A 199 -1.95 0.09 -20.25
CA PRO A 199 -3.15 -0.33 -20.94
C PRO A 199 -3.90 0.88 -21.53
N ASN A 200 -4.54 0.60 -22.66
CA ASN A 200 -5.32 1.59 -23.42
C ASN A 200 -6.83 1.47 -23.19
N GLY A 201 -7.30 0.38 -22.60
CA GLY A 201 -8.72 0.13 -22.39
C GLY A 201 -9.32 0.86 -21.18
N PRO A 202 -10.65 0.93 -21.11
CA PRO A 202 -11.36 1.49 -19.97
C PRO A 202 -11.38 0.52 -18.78
N GLN A 203 -11.80 1.05 -17.64
CA GLN A 203 -12.04 0.33 -16.41
C GLN A 203 -13.41 0.73 -15.89
N TRP A 204 -14.13 -0.19 -15.28
CA TRP A 204 -15.42 0.12 -14.68
C TRP A 204 -15.68 -0.74 -13.45
N GLY A 205 -16.63 -0.30 -12.65
CA GLY A 205 -17.14 -1.11 -11.57
C GLY A 205 -18.47 -0.60 -11.05
N ALA A 206 -19.10 -1.44 -10.26
CA ALA A 206 -20.36 -1.18 -9.61
C ALA A 206 -20.23 -1.55 -8.13
N ARG A 207 -20.83 -0.76 -7.26
CA ARG A 207 -20.91 -1.02 -5.83
C ARG A 207 -22.33 -0.77 -5.35
N TYR A 208 -22.93 -1.76 -4.71
CA TYR A 208 -24.12 -1.55 -3.89
C TYR A 208 -23.69 -1.34 -2.45
N ASN A 209 -24.32 -0.37 -1.79
CA ASN A 209 -24.01 0.02 -0.42
C ASN A 209 -25.30 0.14 0.40
N HIS A 210 -25.28 -0.44 1.60
CA HIS A 210 -26.32 -0.32 2.60
C HIS A 210 -25.77 0.36 3.86
N VAL A 211 -26.54 1.30 4.41
CA VAL A 211 -26.26 1.99 5.67
C VAL A 211 -27.48 1.84 6.58
N GLY A 212 -27.26 1.28 7.76
CA GLY A 212 -28.27 0.97 8.76
C GLY A 212 -27.62 0.67 10.11
N ALA A 213 -28.20 -0.24 10.89
CA ALA A 213 -27.58 -0.72 12.13
C ALA A 213 -26.24 -1.46 11.87
N VAL A 214 -26.15 -2.11 10.70
CA VAL A 214 -24.92 -2.64 10.13
C VAL A 214 -24.76 -2.00 8.76
N GLU A 215 -23.54 -1.61 8.43
CA GLU A 215 -23.23 -1.09 7.11
C GLU A 215 -22.49 -2.15 6.31
N TYR A 216 -22.88 -2.37 5.06
CA TYR A 216 -22.22 -3.34 4.20
C TYR A 216 -22.27 -2.92 2.74
N SER A 217 -21.36 -3.47 1.95
CA SER A 217 -21.31 -3.24 0.51
C SER A 217 -20.90 -4.50 -0.24
N VAL A 218 -21.35 -4.58 -1.50
CA VAL A 218 -20.89 -5.58 -2.47
C VAL A 218 -20.45 -4.82 -3.70
N SER A 219 -19.28 -5.15 -4.22
CA SER A 219 -18.64 -4.48 -5.33
C SER A 219 -18.09 -5.45 -6.36
N ALA A 220 -18.12 -5.01 -7.61
CA ALA A 220 -17.50 -5.69 -8.72
C ALA A 220 -16.72 -4.68 -9.56
N TYR A 221 -15.56 -5.10 -10.06
CA TYR A 221 -14.67 -4.27 -10.84
C TYR A 221 -14.06 -5.07 -12.00
N GLN A 222 -13.89 -4.40 -13.13
CA GLN A 222 -13.21 -4.90 -14.32
C GLN A 222 -12.31 -3.78 -14.85
N GLY A 223 -11.01 -4.07 -14.96
CA GLY A 223 -10.05 -3.11 -15.47
C GLY A 223 -8.65 -3.70 -15.43
N TYR A 224 -7.74 -2.98 -14.79
CA TYR A 224 -6.34 -3.34 -14.66
C TYR A 224 -5.88 -3.20 -13.22
N ASP A 225 -4.91 -3.99 -12.79
CA ASP A 225 -4.21 -3.69 -11.55
C ASP A 225 -3.50 -2.34 -11.72
N TYR A 226 -3.69 -1.42 -10.77
CA TYR A 226 -2.97 -0.16 -10.76
C TYR A 226 -1.57 -0.30 -10.16
N PHE A 227 -1.26 -1.43 -9.53
CA PHE A 227 0.12 -1.81 -9.23
C PHE A 227 0.75 -2.50 -10.44
N PRO A 228 1.99 -2.13 -10.79
CA PRO A 228 2.69 -2.75 -11.90
C PRO A 228 3.28 -4.12 -11.51
N LEU A 229 3.20 -5.06 -12.45
CA LEU A 229 4.13 -6.18 -12.50
C LEU A 229 5.34 -5.80 -13.36
N VAL A 230 6.40 -6.59 -13.31
CA VAL A 230 7.66 -6.30 -14.02
C VAL A 230 8.09 -7.46 -14.91
N HIS A 231 8.44 -7.15 -16.15
CA HIS A 231 9.27 -7.99 -17.00
C HIS A 231 10.73 -7.64 -16.75
N ILE A 232 11.53 -8.67 -16.45
CA ILE A 232 12.98 -8.55 -16.31
C ILE A 232 13.61 -9.34 -17.46
N ARG A 233 14.41 -8.68 -18.29
CA ARG A 233 15.10 -9.30 -19.43
C ARG A 233 16.57 -8.88 -19.43
N PRO A 234 17.51 -9.73 -19.84
CA PRO A 234 18.89 -9.28 -20.04
C PRO A 234 18.94 -8.16 -21.08
N ALA A 235 19.64 -7.07 -20.77
CA ALA A 235 19.85 -5.99 -21.71
C ALA A 235 20.80 -6.47 -22.83
N PRO A 236 20.44 -6.30 -24.12
CA PRO A 236 21.31 -6.69 -25.21
C PRO A 236 22.66 -5.95 -25.12
N PHE A 237 23.76 -6.69 -25.21
CA PHE A 237 25.13 -6.15 -25.28
C PHE A 237 25.60 -5.33 -24.06
N GLN A 238 24.91 -5.43 -22.91
CA GLN A 238 25.30 -4.77 -21.65
C GLN A 238 25.18 -5.77 -20.49
N ALA A 239 26.06 -5.65 -19.48
CA ALA A 239 25.94 -6.37 -18.22
C ALA A 239 24.86 -5.74 -17.33
N ALA A 240 23.63 -5.68 -17.85
CA ALA A 240 22.49 -5.05 -17.21
C ALA A 240 21.19 -5.85 -17.43
N LEU A 241 20.19 -5.59 -16.60
CA LEU A 241 18.83 -6.10 -16.74
C LEU A 241 17.90 -4.96 -17.14
N ASP A 242 17.13 -5.17 -18.20
CA ASP A 242 16.00 -4.33 -18.57
C ASP A 242 14.80 -4.69 -17.70
N LEU A 243 14.30 -3.69 -16.96
CA LEU A 243 13.09 -3.76 -16.16
C LEU A 243 12.00 -2.95 -16.85
N GLN A 244 10.94 -3.64 -17.28
CA GLN A 244 9.78 -3.02 -17.93
C GLN A 244 8.53 -3.30 -17.11
N ARG A 245 7.87 -2.26 -16.63
CA ARG A 245 6.58 -2.40 -15.93
C ARG A 245 5.45 -2.65 -16.91
N PHE A 246 4.47 -3.45 -16.49
CA PHE A 246 3.19 -3.61 -17.17
C PHE A 246 2.06 -3.75 -16.13
N TYR A 247 0.82 -3.51 -16.56
CA TYR A 247 -0.36 -3.51 -15.68
C TYR A 247 -1.37 -4.54 -16.17
N PRO A 248 -1.45 -5.71 -15.52
CA PRO A 248 -2.28 -6.82 -15.99
C PRO A 248 -3.78 -6.47 -15.91
N SER A 249 -4.58 -7.07 -16.79
CA SER A 249 -6.03 -7.02 -16.65
C SER A 249 -6.44 -7.66 -15.33
N MET A 250 -7.52 -7.18 -14.73
CA MET A 250 -8.00 -7.69 -13.45
C MET A 250 -9.52 -7.59 -13.38
N ARG A 251 -10.13 -8.61 -12.79
CA ARG A 251 -11.50 -8.59 -12.28
C ARG A 251 -11.44 -8.76 -10.77
N MET A 252 -12.31 -8.04 -10.07
CA MET A 252 -12.48 -8.16 -8.63
C MET A 252 -13.96 -8.30 -8.30
N PHE A 253 -14.26 -9.21 -7.39
CA PHE A 253 -15.56 -9.33 -6.73
C PHE A 253 -15.32 -9.30 -5.22
N GLY A 254 -15.95 -8.37 -4.51
CA GLY A 254 -15.67 -8.19 -3.10
C GLY A 254 -16.80 -7.53 -2.35
N GLY A 255 -16.60 -7.41 -1.05
CA GLY A 255 -17.54 -6.75 -0.17
C GLY A 255 -16.86 -6.33 1.11
N ASP A 256 -17.52 -5.42 1.79
CA ASP A 256 -17.08 -4.83 3.04
C ASP A 256 -18.25 -4.74 4.02
N VAL A 257 -17.93 -4.76 5.31
CA VAL A 257 -18.89 -4.66 6.39
C VAL A 257 -18.30 -3.82 7.52
N ALA A 258 -19.15 -3.02 8.15
CA ALA A 258 -18.86 -2.32 9.40
C ALA A 258 -20.01 -2.57 10.38
N VAL A 259 -19.68 -3.18 11.51
CA VAL A 259 -20.61 -3.54 12.58
C VAL A 259 -20.23 -2.72 13.83
N PRO A 260 -21.01 -1.70 14.19
CA PRO A 260 -20.85 -1.02 15.47
C PRO A 260 -21.26 -1.99 16.60
N LEU A 261 -20.32 -2.32 17.48
CA LEU A 261 -20.56 -3.07 18.71
C LEU A 261 -20.52 -2.10 19.90
N ASN A 262 -21.01 -2.53 21.07
CA ASN A 262 -21.17 -1.64 22.24
C ASN A 262 -19.87 -0.92 22.65
N ALA A 263 -18.73 -1.59 22.52
CA ALA A 263 -17.44 -1.08 22.99
C ALA A 263 -16.46 -0.79 21.85
N LEU A 264 -16.68 -1.31 20.65
CA LEU A 264 -15.74 -1.22 19.52
C LEU A 264 -16.51 -1.33 18.21
N THR A 265 -15.87 -1.00 17.10
CA THR A 265 -16.42 -1.22 15.76
C THR A 265 -15.63 -2.33 15.09
N PHE A 266 -16.32 -3.38 14.63
CA PHE A 266 -15.71 -4.36 13.75
C PHE A 266 -15.84 -3.87 12.31
N LYS A 267 -14.76 -3.94 11.54
CA LYS A 267 -14.81 -3.74 10.09
C LYS A 267 -14.14 -4.94 9.42
N GLY A 268 -14.73 -5.40 8.32
CA GLY A 268 -14.19 -6.51 7.53
C GLY A 268 -14.30 -6.19 6.06
N GLU A 269 -13.35 -6.69 5.27
CA GLU A 269 -13.32 -6.52 3.83
C GLU A 269 -12.74 -7.78 3.18
N ALA A 270 -13.34 -8.26 2.11
CA ALA A 270 -12.85 -9.43 1.38
C ALA A 270 -13.07 -9.24 -0.12
N ALA A 271 -12.11 -9.68 -0.92
CA ALA A 271 -12.18 -9.59 -2.36
C ALA A 271 -11.48 -10.78 -3.03
N TYR A 272 -12.13 -11.33 -4.05
CA TYR A 272 -11.58 -12.31 -4.96
C TYR A 272 -11.09 -11.62 -6.23
N PHE A 273 -9.86 -11.92 -6.63
CA PHE A 273 -9.18 -11.35 -7.77
C PHE A 273 -8.87 -12.44 -8.79
N THR A 274 -9.18 -12.15 -10.06
CA THR A 274 -8.87 -13.02 -11.19
C THR A 274 -8.39 -12.17 -12.36
N SER A 275 -7.66 -12.79 -13.29
CA SER A 275 -7.09 -12.13 -14.45
C SER A 275 -7.12 -13.04 -15.66
N SER A 276 -7.17 -12.43 -16.84
CA SER A 276 -6.96 -13.12 -18.11
C SER A 276 -5.47 -13.19 -18.49
N ASN A 277 -4.58 -12.55 -17.72
CA ASN A 277 -3.14 -12.63 -17.93
C ASN A 277 -2.61 -13.94 -17.33
N PRO A 278 -1.88 -14.77 -18.09
CA PRO A 278 -1.35 -16.03 -17.58
C PRO A 278 -0.20 -15.89 -16.57
N GLN A 279 0.28 -14.66 -16.31
CA GLN A 279 1.36 -14.39 -15.36
C GLN A 279 0.87 -13.94 -13.97
N THR A 280 -0.45 -13.93 -13.77
CA THR A 280 -1.05 -13.39 -12.55
C THR A 280 -1.86 -14.45 -11.82
N ASP A 281 -1.61 -14.56 -10.53
CA ASP A 281 -2.36 -15.43 -9.63
C ASP A 281 -3.85 -15.09 -9.61
N HIS A 282 -4.68 -16.10 -9.34
CA HIS A 282 -6.03 -15.86 -8.83
C HIS A 282 -5.98 -16.05 -7.32
N TYR A 283 -6.56 -15.11 -6.59
CA TYR A 283 -6.38 -15.09 -5.13
C TYR A 283 -7.52 -14.35 -4.43
N ILE A 284 -7.72 -14.69 -3.17
CA ILE A 284 -8.62 -14.00 -2.25
C ILE A 284 -7.76 -13.22 -1.26
N VAL A 285 -8.09 -11.96 -1.03
CA VAL A 285 -7.56 -11.16 0.09
C VAL A 285 -8.71 -10.84 1.02
N TYR A 286 -8.46 -10.95 2.33
CA TYR A 286 -9.42 -10.59 3.35
C TYR A 286 -8.74 -9.86 4.49
N VAL A 287 -9.47 -8.93 5.09
CA VAL A 287 -9.03 -8.05 6.17
C VAL A 287 -10.12 -8.04 7.23
N ALA A 288 -9.73 -8.20 8.49
CA ALA A 288 -10.60 -8.08 9.64
C ALA A 288 -9.94 -7.13 10.63
N GLN A 289 -10.66 -6.10 11.07
CA GLN A 289 -10.13 -5.10 11.99
C GLN A 289 -11.14 -4.70 13.08
N LEU A 290 -10.59 -4.31 14.21
CA LEU A 290 -11.30 -3.77 15.36
C LEU A 290 -10.83 -2.33 15.57
N GLU A 291 -11.77 -1.43 15.70
CA GLU A 291 -11.55 0.00 15.93
C GLU A 291 -12.19 0.41 17.26
N ARG A 292 -11.50 1.24 18.03
CA ARG A 292 -12.06 1.84 19.23
C ARG A 292 -11.52 3.24 19.47
N GLN A 293 -12.44 4.18 19.71
CA GLN A 293 -12.11 5.53 20.15
C GLN A 293 -12.43 5.72 21.64
N PHE A 294 -11.49 6.29 22.38
CA PHE A 294 -11.58 6.64 23.79
C PHE A 294 -11.19 8.11 23.99
N GLY A 295 -12.16 9.02 23.95
CA GLY A 295 -11.87 10.45 23.95
C GLY A 295 -10.98 10.80 22.74
N ASP A 296 -9.77 11.27 23.02
CA ASP A 296 -8.78 11.69 22.02
C ASP A 296 -7.84 10.55 21.55
N LEU A 297 -7.92 9.37 22.17
CA LEU A 297 -7.16 8.19 21.76
C LEU A 297 -7.98 7.35 20.78
N PHE A 298 -7.40 7.09 19.62
CA PHE A 298 -7.91 6.20 18.59
C PHE A 298 -7.02 4.96 18.48
N LEU A 299 -7.63 3.78 18.57
CA LEU A 299 -6.96 2.50 18.44
C LEU A 299 -7.58 1.71 17.29
N VAL A 300 -6.75 1.18 16.41
CA VAL A 300 -7.16 0.21 15.40
C VAL A 300 -6.16 -0.93 15.36
N MET A 301 -6.67 -2.15 15.25
CA MET A 301 -5.89 -3.37 15.06
C MET A 301 -6.58 -4.23 14.03
N GLY A 302 -5.84 -4.72 13.04
CA GLY A 302 -6.37 -5.58 12.00
C GLY A 302 -5.42 -6.69 11.59
N TYR A 303 -5.99 -7.74 11.04
CA TYR A 303 -5.28 -8.83 10.37
C TYR A 303 -5.64 -8.82 8.90
N ALA A 304 -4.62 -8.90 8.04
CA ALA A 304 -4.80 -9.09 6.60
C ALA A 304 -4.28 -10.49 6.21
N GLY A 305 -5.05 -11.24 5.44
CA GLY A 305 -4.74 -12.59 4.98
C GLY A 305 -4.96 -12.75 3.48
N GLN A 306 -4.31 -13.75 2.88
CA GLN A 306 -4.52 -14.13 1.49
C GLN A 306 -4.60 -15.65 1.34
N THR A 307 -5.34 -16.08 0.31
CA THR A 307 -5.38 -17.46 -0.18
C THR A 307 -5.23 -17.43 -1.69
N VAL A 308 -4.20 -18.08 -2.23
CA VAL A 308 -4.00 -18.23 -3.68
C VAL A 308 -4.80 -19.43 -4.16
N THR A 309 -5.70 -19.24 -5.11
CA THR A 309 -6.56 -20.30 -5.67
C THR A 309 -5.94 -20.91 -6.92
N GLU A 310 -5.25 -20.12 -7.74
CA GLU A 310 -4.47 -20.58 -8.88
C GLU A 310 -3.14 -19.83 -8.92
N GLN A 311 -2.04 -20.58 -8.88
CA GLN A 311 -0.69 -20.03 -8.84
C GLN A 311 -0.08 -19.94 -10.24
N HIS A 312 0.36 -18.74 -10.59
CA HIS A 312 1.13 -18.41 -11.78
C HIS A 312 2.44 -17.73 -11.35
N PHE A 313 3.50 -17.84 -12.16
CA PHE A 313 4.80 -17.24 -11.81
C PHE A 313 4.72 -15.71 -11.91
N ASP A 314 4.62 -15.05 -10.76
CA ASP A 314 4.60 -13.59 -10.64
C ASP A 314 5.87 -13.08 -9.94
N THR A 315 6.52 -12.09 -10.53
CA THR A 315 7.68 -11.37 -9.96
C THR A 315 7.36 -9.92 -9.59
N GLY A 316 6.09 -9.53 -9.54
CA GLY A 316 5.65 -8.18 -9.18
C GLY A 316 5.38 -7.95 -7.68
N PHE A 317 5.37 -6.68 -7.30
CA PHE A 317 5.02 -6.23 -5.96
C PHE A 317 3.56 -5.77 -5.93
N SER A 318 2.73 -6.43 -5.12
CA SER A 318 1.37 -5.97 -4.81
C SER A 318 1.33 -5.57 -3.34
N GLU A 319 0.97 -4.31 -3.04
CA GLU A 319 0.84 -3.81 -1.67
C GLU A 319 -0.15 -4.66 -0.86
N LEU A 320 -1.33 -4.92 -1.43
CA LEU A 320 -2.36 -5.75 -0.81
C LEU A 320 -1.80 -7.11 -0.38
N ARG A 321 -0.99 -7.74 -1.24
CA ARG A 321 -0.36 -9.03 -0.94
C ARG A 321 0.81 -8.90 0.01
N GLY A 322 1.57 -7.81 -0.07
CA GLY A 322 2.70 -7.49 0.81
C GLY A 322 2.30 -7.36 2.27
N PHE A 323 1.12 -6.79 2.54
CA PHE A 323 0.57 -6.66 3.89
C PHE A 323 -0.18 -7.89 4.40
N THR A 324 -0.36 -8.93 3.57
CA THR A 324 -1.02 -10.15 4.04
C THR A 324 -0.13 -11.01 4.93
N LYS A 325 -0.80 -11.83 5.74
CA LYS A 325 -0.21 -12.63 6.83
C LYS A 325 0.48 -11.74 7.87
N ALA A 326 -0.07 -10.54 8.09
CA ALA A 326 0.42 -9.58 9.07
C ALA A 326 -0.71 -9.08 9.97
N ILE A 327 -0.36 -8.81 11.23
CA ILE A 327 -1.15 -8.03 12.15
C ILE A 327 -0.64 -6.59 12.08
N LEU A 328 -1.54 -5.67 11.88
CA LEU A 328 -1.27 -4.25 11.70
C LEU A 328 -2.03 -3.49 12.78
N GLY A 329 -1.37 -2.54 13.42
CA GLY A 329 -1.96 -1.77 14.51
C GLY A 329 -1.56 -0.31 14.44
N ARG A 330 -2.49 0.57 14.79
CA ARG A 330 -2.24 2.00 14.93
C ARG A 330 -2.89 2.52 16.21
N ALA A 331 -2.12 3.29 16.96
CA ALA A 331 -2.58 4.07 18.09
C ALA A 331 -2.32 5.55 17.79
N ALA A 332 -3.35 6.38 17.77
CA ALA A 332 -3.24 7.80 17.50
C ALA A 332 -3.88 8.61 18.64
N TYR A 333 -3.15 9.57 19.18
CA TYR A 333 -3.62 10.49 20.22
C TYR A 333 -3.64 11.91 19.67
N THR A 334 -4.82 12.52 19.66
CA THR A 334 -4.99 13.91 19.23
C THR A 334 -4.70 14.84 20.41
N ILE A 335 -3.72 15.73 20.27
CA ILE A 335 -3.37 16.71 21.30
C ILE A 335 -4.19 17.98 21.10
N ASP A 336 -4.28 18.46 19.86
CA ASP A 336 -5.15 19.55 19.43
C ASP A 336 -5.33 19.51 17.90
N VAL A 337 -5.95 20.56 17.35
CA VAL A 337 -6.25 20.69 15.92
C VAL A 337 -5.02 20.58 15.01
N ASN A 338 -3.83 20.89 15.52
CA ASN A 338 -2.58 20.96 14.76
C ASN A 338 -1.53 19.94 15.22
N ARG A 339 -1.79 19.17 16.29
CA ARG A 339 -0.82 18.25 16.90
C ARG A 339 -1.46 16.91 17.21
N SER A 340 -0.82 15.86 16.73
CA SER A 340 -1.15 14.48 17.08
C SER A 340 0.13 13.65 17.25
N LEU A 341 0.02 12.60 18.05
CA LEU A 341 1.03 11.56 18.16
C LEU A 341 0.43 10.27 17.61
N ALA A 342 1.12 9.61 16.69
CA ALA A 342 0.70 8.31 16.18
C ALA A 342 1.85 7.30 16.31
N PHE A 343 1.49 6.09 16.66
CA PHE A 343 2.34 4.91 16.65
C PHE A 343 1.70 3.87 15.75
N GLU A 344 2.45 3.38 14.78
CA GLU A 344 2.02 2.36 13.84
C GLU A 344 2.99 1.17 13.94
N ALA A 345 2.44 -0.03 14.01
CA ALA A 345 3.20 -1.27 14.11
C ALA A 345 2.64 -2.31 13.15
N ALA A 346 3.56 -3.04 12.52
CA ALA A 346 3.25 -4.16 11.66
C ALA A 346 4.06 -5.37 12.13
N VAL A 347 3.38 -6.47 12.44
CA VAL A 347 4.02 -7.74 12.80
C VAL A 347 3.60 -8.78 11.78
N ARG A 348 4.58 -9.26 11.00
CA ARG A 348 4.38 -10.29 9.98
C ARG A 348 5.12 -11.55 10.41
N ARG A 349 4.42 -12.46 11.09
CA ARG A 349 4.96 -13.79 11.45
C ARG A 349 4.12 -14.86 10.80
N MET A 350 4.73 -15.65 9.91
CA MET A 350 4.22 -17.00 9.67
C MET A 350 4.74 -17.86 10.81
N LEU A 351 3.85 -18.30 11.69
CA LEU A 351 4.19 -19.15 12.82
C LEU A 351 3.90 -20.61 12.46
N TYR A 352 4.93 -21.45 12.52
CA TYR A 352 4.79 -22.90 12.43
C TYR A 352 5.15 -23.51 13.79
N VAL A 353 4.27 -24.38 14.31
CA VAL A 353 4.48 -25.10 15.57
C VAL A 353 4.19 -26.57 15.33
N GLU A 354 5.16 -27.43 15.63
CA GLU A 354 5.02 -28.89 15.64
C GLU A 354 5.54 -29.43 16.96
N PHE A 355 4.77 -30.32 17.58
CA PHE A 355 5.16 -30.98 18.82
C PHE A 355 5.87 -32.29 18.50
N THR A 356 7.09 -32.46 19.01
CA THR A 356 7.88 -33.70 18.92
C THR A 356 8.23 -34.22 20.30
N HIS A 357 8.20 -35.54 20.48
CA HIS A 357 8.59 -36.21 21.72
C HIS A 357 10.11 -36.47 21.82
N SER A 358 10.88 -36.12 20.78
CA SER A 358 12.33 -36.32 20.71
C SER A 358 13.04 -35.03 20.34
N GLN A 359 14.19 -34.79 20.97
CA GLN A 359 15.12 -33.68 20.70
C GLN A 359 16.29 -34.11 19.80
N SER A 360 16.19 -35.27 19.12
CA SER A 360 17.25 -35.73 18.22
C SER A 360 17.37 -34.85 16.97
N PHE A 361 18.52 -34.90 16.30
CA PHE A 361 18.76 -34.14 15.07
C PHE A 361 17.78 -34.53 13.95
N GLU A 362 17.39 -35.80 13.88
CA GLU A 362 16.47 -36.32 12.88
C GLU A 362 15.05 -35.79 13.08
N SER A 363 14.59 -35.69 14.34
CA SER A 363 13.32 -35.05 14.68
C SER A 363 13.37 -33.54 14.38
N PHE A 364 14.49 -32.89 14.71
CA PHE A 364 14.70 -31.47 14.41
C PHE A 364 14.67 -31.18 12.90
N ALA A 365 15.39 -31.95 12.09
CA ALA A 365 15.40 -31.81 10.63
C ALA A 365 14.04 -32.09 10.01
N ARG A 366 13.31 -33.11 10.50
CA ARG A 366 11.94 -33.41 10.05
C ARG A 366 10.98 -32.26 10.31
N CYS A 367 11.01 -31.67 11.51
CA CYS A 367 10.20 -30.51 11.83
C CYS A 367 10.52 -29.32 10.92
N HIS A 368 11.79 -29.11 10.54
CA HIS A 368 12.16 -28.08 9.57
C HIS A 368 11.63 -28.37 8.17
N MET A 369 11.69 -29.63 7.71
CA MET A 369 11.11 -30.01 6.43
C MET A 369 9.61 -29.74 6.39
N HIS A 370 8.87 -30.14 7.44
CA HIS A 370 7.45 -29.87 7.55
C HIS A 370 7.17 -28.36 7.65
N ALA A 371 7.98 -27.61 8.39
CA ALA A 371 7.89 -26.15 8.45
C ALA A 371 8.10 -25.52 7.06
N PHE A 372 9.13 -25.93 6.32
CA PHE A 372 9.40 -25.40 4.97
C PHE A 372 8.26 -25.71 4.02
N THR A 373 7.68 -26.92 4.09
CA THR A 373 6.49 -27.28 3.33
C THR A 373 5.28 -26.43 3.72
N ALA A 374 5.01 -26.27 5.02
CA ALA A 374 3.88 -25.49 5.54
C ALA A 374 4.00 -23.99 5.25
N LEU A 375 5.22 -23.46 5.25
CA LEU A 375 5.54 -22.07 4.97
C LEU A 375 5.70 -21.80 3.46
N GLY A 376 5.70 -22.84 2.63
CA GLY A 376 5.77 -22.73 1.17
C GLY A 376 7.15 -22.36 0.63
N GLY A 377 8.22 -22.61 1.39
CA GLY A 377 9.60 -22.31 1.01
C GLY A 377 10.59 -22.34 2.17
N VAL A 378 11.87 -22.17 1.83
CA VAL A 378 12.98 -22.09 2.81
C VAL A 378 13.45 -20.63 2.87
N ALA A 379 13.64 -20.09 4.08
CA ALA A 379 14.17 -18.75 4.25
C ALA A 379 15.66 -18.69 3.85
N ARG A 380 16.10 -17.56 3.28
CA ARG A 380 17.52 -17.37 2.88
C ARG A 380 18.46 -17.49 4.08
N GLU A 381 18.03 -16.99 5.24
CA GLU A 381 18.77 -17.03 6.49
C GLU A 381 17.82 -17.50 7.59
N ILE A 382 18.28 -18.38 8.46
CA ILE A 382 17.49 -18.90 9.58
C ILE A 382 18.29 -18.71 10.86
N ALA A 383 17.70 -17.97 11.80
CA ALA A 383 18.27 -17.75 13.12
C ALA A 383 17.92 -18.90 14.05
N TYR A 384 18.93 -19.43 14.73
CA TYR A 384 18.83 -20.49 15.72
C TYR A 384 19.34 -19.99 17.06
N ASP A 385 18.71 -20.47 18.13
CA ASP A 385 19.30 -20.37 19.46
C ASP A 385 20.53 -21.30 19.57
N ASN A 386 21.23 -21.27 20.70
CA ASN A 386 22.40 -22.12 20.97
C ASN A 386 22.01 -23.57 21.30
N LEU A 387 21.18 -24.16 20.43
CA LEU A 387 20.65 -25.51 20.51
C LEU A 387 21.79 -26.51 20.28
N ALA A 388 21.87 -27.54 21.13
CA ALA A 388 22.88 -28.61 21.01
C ALA A 388 22.76 -29.41 19.70
N THR A 389 21.62 -29.32 18.99
CA THR A 389 21.40 -29.96 17.69
C THR A 389 21.99 -29.17 16.51
N ALA A 390 22.33 -27.90 16.71
CA ALA A 390 22.82 -27.00 15.66
C ALA A 390 24.23 -26.46 15.95
N VAL A 391 24.49 -26.03 17.19
CA VAL A 391 25.73 -25.35 17.59
C VAL A 391 26.67 -26.33 18.30
N ALA A 392 27.91 -26.42 17.83
CA ALA A 392 28.96 -27.26 18.41
C ALA A 392 29.79 -26.49 19.45
N GLU A 393 30.22 -25.27 19.12
CA GLU A 393 30.99 -24.38 20.00
C GLU A 393 30.53 -22.93 19.76
N HIS A 394 30.46 -22.14 20.83
CA HIS A 394 30.10 -20.72 20.77
C HIS A 394 31.00 -19.93 21.71
N ASP A 395 31.88 -19.09 21.14
CA ASP A 395 32.79 -18.22 21.88
C ASP A 395 32.68 -16.78 21.37
N GLY A 396 31.87 -15.98 22.07
CA GLY A 396 31.62 -14.59 21.73
C GLY A 396 30.97 -14.43 20.35
N ARG A 397 31.71 -13.94 19.36
CA ARG A 397 31.23 -13.79 17.96
C ARG A 397 31.58 -14.98 17.07
N LEU A 398 32.35 -15.95 17.59
CA LEU A 398 32.83 -17.09 16.83
C LEU A 398 31.92 -18.29 17.12
N VAL A 399 31.10 -18.65 16.14
CA VAL A 399 30.16 -19.77 16.24
C VAL A 399 30.61 -20.89 15.32
N ARG A 400 30.76 -22.09 15.89
CA ARG A 400 30.99 -23.32 15.14
C ARG A 400 29.73 -24.15 15.17
N PHE A 401 29.11 -24.33 14.00
CA PHE A 401 27.97 -25.22 13.83
C PHE A 401 28.40 -26.69 13.69
N LEU A 402 27.51 -27.61 14.06
CA LEU A 402 27.72 -29.05 13.85
C LEU A 402 27.80 -29.38 12.35
N PRO A 403 28.75 -30.22 11.90
CA PRO A 403 28.88 -30.58 10.48
C PRO A 403 27.61 -31.16 9.87
N ARG A 404 26.87 -31.98 10.63
CA ARG A 404 25.58 -32.57 10.21
C ARG A 404 24.51 -31.50 9.94
N PHE A 405 24.51 -30.44 10.75
CA PHE A 405 23.57 -29.33 10.63
C PHE A 405 23.94 -28.43 9.45
N LEU A 406 25.24 -28.17 9.23
CA LEU A 406 25.70 -27.48 8.02
C LEU A 406 25.40 -28.26 6.74
N GLY A 407 25.47 -29.59 6.78
CA GLY A 407 25.04 -30.45 5.68
C GLY A 407 23.58 -30.24 5.33
N PHE A 408 22.70 -30.25 6.34
CA PHE A 408 21.28 -29.94 6.19
C PHE A 408 21.03 -28.52 5.67
N ALA A 409 21.72 -27.50 6.22
CA ALA A 409 21.59 -26.12 5.76
C ALA A 409 21.98 -25.93 4.28
N ARG A 410 23.06 -26.62 3.85
CA ARG A 410 23.50 -26.62 2.46
C ARG A 410 22.51 -27.30 1.53
N GLU A 411 21.92 -28.42 1.94
CA GLU A 411 20.94 -29.18 1.15
C GLU A 411 19.67 -28.37 0.88
N TYR A 412 19.19 -27.63 1.88
CA TYR A 412 17.99 -26.78 1.78
C TYR A 412 18.28 -25.33 1.38
N GLY A 413 19.55 -24.96 1.18
CA GLY A 413 19.96 -23.68 0.62
C GLY A 413 19.77 -22.47 1.54
N PHE A 414 19.90 -22.64 2.86
CA PHE A 414 19.80 -21.54 3.83
C PHE A 414 21.12 -21.26 4.56
N PHE A 415 21.31 -20.01 4.98
CA PHE A 415 22.40 -19.58 5.84
C PHE A 415 21.99 -19.68 7.32
N PRO A 416 22.67 -20.49 8.15
CA PRO A 416 22.38 -20.54 9.57
C PRO A 416 23.04 -19.37 10.30
N HIS A 417 22.25 -18.65 11.09
CA HIS A 417 22.70 -17.61 12.02
C HIS A 417 22.49 -18.10 13.46
N ALA A 418 23.50 -18.01 14.31
CA ALA A 418 23.36 -18.37 15.73
C ALA A 418 23.26 -17.09 16.54
N CYS A 419 22.27 -17.02 17.42
CA CYS A 419 22.06 -15.86 18.27
C CYS A 419 23.18 -15.74 19.32
N ASN A 420 23.50 -14.50 19.69
CA ASN A 420 24.37 -14.22 20.82
C ASN A 420 23.72 -14.71 22.13
N PRO A 421 24.51 -15.26 23.09
CA PRO A 421 24.00 -15.66 24.39
C PRO A 421 23.30 -14.50 25.10
N ALA A 422 22.11 -14.75 25.66
CA ALA A 422 21.27 -13.76 26.33
C ALA A 422 20.70 -12.62 25.45
N SER A 423 20.79 -12.74 24.12
CA SER A 423 20.25 -11.76 23.17
C SER A 423 18.92 -12.20 22.54
N GLY A 424 17.84 -12.18 23.33
CA GLY A 424 16.52 -12.64 22.87
C GLY A 424 15.92 -11.86 21.67
N TRP A 425 16.37 -10.63 21.44
CA TRP A 425 15.92 -9.76 20.34
C TRP A 425 16.47 -10.15 18.96
N GLU A 426 17.47 -11.04 18.88
CA GLU A 426 18.04 -11.52 17.61
C GLU A 426 17.17 -12.60 16.94
N LYS A 427 16.07 -12.98 17.59
CA LYS A 427 15.15 -14.06 17.18
C LYS A 427 13.86 -13.52 16.52
N ASP A 428 13.80 -12.23 16.25
CA ASP A 428 12.55 -11.54 15.85
C ASP A 428 12.27 -11.47 14.35
#